data_AF-A0A7S4PZR5-F1
#
_entry.id   AF-A0A7S4PZR5-F1
#
_cell.length_a   1.000
_cell.length_b   1.000
_cell.length_c   1.000
_cell.angle_alpha   90.00
_cell.angle_beta   90.00
_cell.angle_gamma   90.00
#
_symmetry.space_group_name_H-M   'P 1'
#
loop_
_entity.id
_entity.type
_entity.pdbx_description
1 polymer ?
#
loop_
_entity_poly.entity_id
_entity_poly.type
_entity_poly.pdbx_seq_one_letter_code
_entity_poly.pdbx_strand_id
1 'polypeptide(L)'
;RPPVHGPVAGEPLPQDATREVRLTLWLSDAHASQSGEVKEMCTRFVPGAHFAFLGNSIARPQCLGYGLCADERGAAAQILRRLHAEPGAAAEVAEDFRQGVWPALEKEVDVLVCSVPAIFCRLYLGLGRPILGYLALPPLHGVPHGLAQEAWYSEFQALRSDGRNTFASFNTHLSASIVWQFGLPSVPVVRLFGWHTQAYHIPSRPTEVLVARHGKAQALQECLLERFAEAAETTFPLRFIQFTDLLDGDATPSNRYNSSISFRLLTSFRAAVFW
;
A
#
# COMPACT_ATOMS: atom_id res chain seq x y z
N ARG A 1 -14.47 -8.61 -27.20
CA ARG A 1 -13.19 -8.37 -26.50
C ARG A 1 -12.25 -7.71 -27.50
N PRO A 2 -11.71 -6.51 -27.25
CA PRO A 2 -10.61 -6.03 -28.07
C PRO A 2 -9.36 -6.87 -27.79
N PRO A 3 -8.43 -6.97 -28.75
CA PRO A 3 -7.20 -7.73 -28.56
C PRO A 3 -6.36 -7.09 -27.46
N VAL A 4 -5.86 -7.92 -26.54
CA VAL A 4 -4.80 -7.54 -25.61
C VAL A 4 -3.56 -7.35 -26.48
N HIS A 5 -3.19 -6.11 -26.76
CA HIS A 5 -1.89 -5.81 -27.34
C HIS A 5 -0.85 -6.33 -26.36
N GLY A 6 -0.12 -7.37 -26.78
CA GLY A 6 1.08 -7.82 -26.08
C GLY A 6 2.08 -6.66 -25.92
N PRO A 7 3.08 -6.79 -25.05
CA PRO A 7 4.10 -5.76 -24.88
C PRO A 7 4.70 -5.45 -26.25
N VAL A 8 4.47 -4.23 -26.72
CA VAL A 8 5.16 -3.68 -27.89
C VAL A 8 6.64 -3.79 -27.57
N ALA A 9 7.40 -4.51 -28.41
CA ALA A 9 8.84 -4.58 -28.28
C ALA A 9 9.37 -3.15 -28.37
N GLY A 10 9.72 -2.58 -27.21
CA GLY A 10 10.29 -1.25 -27.13
C GLY A 10 11.59 -1.24 -27.92
N GLU A 11 11.78 -0.20 -28.73
CA GLU A 11 13.04 0.06 -29.41
C GLU A 11 14.21 -0.06 -28.40
N PRO A 12 15.33 -0.68 -28.80
CA PRO A 12 16.49 -0.75 -27.92
C PRO A 12 16.89 0.66 -27.49
N LEU A 13 16.93 0.87 -26.17
CA LEU A 13 17.35 2.14 -25.59
C LEU A 13 18.71 2.56 -26.18
N PRO A 14 18.90 3.84 -26.56
CA PRO A 14 20.15 4.32 -27.15
C PRO A 14 21.35 3.94 -26.29
N GLN A 15 22.36 3.32 -26.91
CA GLN A 15 23.58 2.81 -26.27
C GLN A 15 24.58 3.91 -25.89
N ASP A 16 24.17 5.17 -25.79
CA ASP A 16 25.08 6.27 -25.47
C ASP A 16 25.11 6.53 -23.96
N ALA A 17 26.24 6.14 -23.36
CA ALA A 17 26.66 6.41 -22.00
C ALA A 17 25.62 6.02 -20.92
N THR A 18 25.50 4.72 -20.63
CA THR A 18 24.88 4.22 -19.39
C THR A 18 25.72 4.66 -18.20
N ARG A 19 25.59 5.93 -17.82
CA ARG A 19 26.13 6.45 -16.57
C ARG A 19 25.46 5.61 -15.49
N GLU A 20 26.26 4.78 -14.82
CA GLU A 20 25.79 3.90 -13.75
C GLU A 20 25.03 4.76 -12.73
N VAL A 21 23.70 4.61 -12.68
CA VAL A 21 22.87 5.43 -11.79
C VAL A 21 22.85 4.74 -10.45
N ARG A 22 23.52 5.31 -9.45
CA ARG A 22 23.48 4.81 -8.08
C ARG A 22 22.49 5.62 -7.26
N LEU A 23 21.52 4.93 -6.64
CA LEU A 23 20.50 5.54 -5.78
C LEU A 23 20.45 4.84 -4.43
N THR A 24 20.39 5.63 -3.35
CA THR A 24 20.13 5.15 -2.00
C THR A 24 18.70 5.48 -1.60
N LEU A 25 17.93 4.44 -1.29
CA LEU A 25 16.53 4.53 -0.89
C LEU A 25 16.41 4.31 0.61
N TRP A 26 15.75 5.23 1.31
CA TRP A 26 15.37 5.05 2.72
C TRP A 26 13.91 4.59 2.82
N LEU A 27 13.68 3.39 3.33
CA LEU A 27 12.34 2.80 3.38
C LEU A 27 11.80 2.80 4.81
N SER A 28 10.69 3.51 5.04
CA SER A 28 9.92 3.43 6.29
C SER A 28 8.59 2.72 6.09
N ASP A 29 8.33 1.72 6.92
CA ASP A 29 7.16 0.86 6.76
C ASP A 29 6.82 0.13 8.05
N ALA A 30 5.55 0.18 8.44
CA ALA A 30 5.02 -0.64 9.52
C ALA A 30 4.91 -2.12 9.10
N HIS A 31 4.87 -2.44 7.80
CA HIS A 31 4.69 -3.79 7.28
C HIS A 31 5.60 -4.09 6.08
N ALA A 32 6.81 -4.59 6.37
CA ALA A 32 7.94 -4.75 5.44
C ALA A 32 7.68 -5.41 4.08
N SER A 33 6.58 -6.13 3.90
CA SER A 33 6.25 -6.77 2.62
C SER A 33 6.15 -5.76 1.47
N GLN A 34 5.64 -4.56 1.73
CA GLN A 34 5.45 -3.53 0.70
C GLN A 34 6.76 -2.82 0.36
N SER A 35 7.58 -2.53 1.37
CA SER A 35 8.97 -2.10 1.14
C SER A 35 9.79 -3.17 0.41
N GLY A 36 9.56 -4.44 0.70
CA GLY A 36 10.13 -5.57 -0.01
C GLY A 36 9.73 -5.59 -1.49
N GLU A 37 8.46 -5.35 -1.79
CA GLU A 37 7.97 -5.19 -3.17
C GLU A 37 8.67 -4.02 -3.88
N VAL A 38 8.78 -2.84 -3.26
CA VAL A 38 9.50 -1.70 -3.85
C VAL A 38 10.96 -2.06 -4.13
N LYS A 39 11.62 -2.75 -3.19
CA LYS A 39 12.98 -3.24 -3.39
C LYS A 39 13.09 -4.15 -4.62
N GLU A 40 12.23 -5.16 -4.71
CA GLU A 40 12.22 -6.08 -5.86
C GLU A 40 11.87 -5.36 -7.18
N MET A 41 11.01 -4.34 -7.13
CA MET A 41 10.67 -3.53 -8.31
C MET A 41 11.88 -2.79 -8.85
N CYS A 42 12.57 -2.05 -7.98
CA CYS A 42 13.73 -1.27 -8.35
C CYS A 42 14.86 -2.17 -8.86
N THR A 43 15.17 -3.26 -8.16
CA THR A 43 16.29 -4.14 -8.51
C THR A 43 16.06 -4.91 -9.81
N ARG A 44 14.82 -5.32 -10.11
CA ARG A 44 14.53 -6.17 -11.29
C ARG A 44 14.18 -5.39 -12.54
N PHE A 45 13.52 -4.24 -12.42
CA PHE A 45 12.88 -3.58 -13.56
C PHE A 45 13.51 -2.25 -13.98
N VAL A 46 14.58 -1.80 -13.32
CA VAL A 46 15.33 -0.59 -13.72
C VAL A 46 16.75 -0.98 -14.14
N PRO A 47 16.94 -1.46 -15.39
CA PRO A 47 18.25 -1.90 -15.86
C PRO A 47 19.27 -0.74 -15.86
N GLY A 48 20.51 -1.03 -15.45
CA GLY A 48 21.60 -0.04 -15.41
C GLY A 48 21.62 0.88 -14.18
N ALA A 49 20.65 0.74 -13.27
CA ALA A 49 20.65 1.41 -11.97
C ALA A 49 21.09 0.46 -10.84
N HIS A 50 21.87 0.99 -9.90
CA HIS A 50 22.34 0.31 -8.71
C HIS A 50 21.65 0.91 -7.49
N PHE A 51 20.88 0.09 -6.78
CA PHE A 51 20.12 0.54 -5.63
C PHE A 51 20.74 0.06 -4.32
N ALA A 52 21.00 1.00 -3.41
CA ALA A 52 21.22 0.73 -2.00
C ALA A 52 19.91 0.96 -1.24
N PHE A 53 19.58 0.06 -0.30
CA PHE A 53 18.36 0.14 0.47
C PHE A 53 18.69 0.25 1.96
N LEU A 54 18.28 1.35 2.57
CA LEU A 54 18.31 1.57 4.01
C LEU A 54 16.92 1.26 4.56
N GLY A 55 16.69 -0.02 4.88
CA GLY A 55 15.41 -0.51 5.36
C GLY A 55 15.19 -0.21 6.83
N ASN A 56 14.01 0.34 7.16
CA ASN A 56 13.63 0.68 8.52
C ASN A 56 12.27 0.10 8.89
N SER A 57 11.97 -1.11 8.45
CA SER A 57 10.69 -1.72 8.83
C SER A 57 10.72 -2.27 10.25
N ILE A 58 9.62 -2.06 10.98
CA ILE A 58 9.43 -2.54 12.36
C ILE A 58 8.73 -3.91 12.42
N ALA A 59 8.30 -4.47 11.28
CA ALA A 59 7.68 -5.79 11.18
C ALA A 59 8.72 -6.91 11.04
N ARG A 60 9.30 -7.34 12.17
CA ARG A 60 10.47 -8.23 12.21
C ARG A 60 10.33 -9.52 11.39
N PRO A 61 9.25 -10.32 11.51
CA PRO A 61 9.12 -11.57 10.76
C PRO A 61 9.15 -11.36 9.25
N GLN A 62 8.61 -10.24 8.76
CA GLN A 62 8.51 -9.91 7.35
C GLN A 62 9.78 -9.24 6.82
N CYS A 63 10.38 -8.31 7.58
CA CYS A 63 11.53 -7.55 7.10
C CYS A 63 12.81 -8.38 6.96
N LEU A 64 12.94 -9.47 7.73
CA LEU A 64 14.12 -10.33 7.70
C LEU A 64 14.29 -10.98 6.33
N GLY A 65 13.19 -11.42 5.71
CA GLY A 65 13.20 -12.01 4.37
C GLY A 65 13.68 -11.06 3.27
N TYR A 66 13.55 -9.75 3.48
CA TYR A 66 13.97 -8.72 2.52
C TYR A 66 15.29 -8.03 2.91
N GLY A 67 15.83 -8.28 4.10
CA GLY A 67 16.97 -7.53 4.64
C GLY A 67 16.66 -6.04 4.82
N LEU A 68 15.44 -5.71 5.27
CA LEU A 68 14.94 -4.33 5.41
C LEU A 68 14.54 -3.98 6.85
N CYS A 69 15.04 -4.75 7.82
CA CYS A 69 14.71 -4.52 9.23
C CYS A 69 15.38 -3.27 9.77
N ALA A 70 14.63 -2.49 10.54
CA ALA A 70 15.21 -1.43 11.35
C ALA A 70 16.13 -2.03 12.43
N ASP A 71 17.20 -1.30 12.78
CA ASP A 71 17.92 -1.56 14.02
C ASP A 71 17.01 -1.25 15.21
N GLU A 72 16.65 -2.27 16.00
CA GLU A 72 15.68 -2.15 17.08
C GLU A 72 16.05 -1.13 18.16
N ARG A 73 17.36 -0.85 18.32
CA ARG A 73 17.85 0.13 19.28
C ARG A 73 18.07 1.50 18.66
N GLY A 74 18.06 1.60 17.33
CA GLY A 74 18.27 2.83 16.59
C GLY A 74 17.12 3.83 16.76
N ALA A 75 17.46 5.12 16.72
CA ALA A 75 16.49 6.21 16.85
C ALA A 75 15.37 6.11 15.78
N ALA A 76 15.71 5.72 14.55
CA ALA A 76 14.74 5.53 13.47
C ALA A 76 13.64 4.50 13.82
N ALA A 77 14.02 3.34 14.38
CA ALA A 77 13.05 2.32 14.77
C ALA A 77 12.12 2.82 15.89
N GLN A 78 12.65 3.59 16.85
CA GLN A 78 11.86 4.16 17.94
C GLN A 78 10.82 5.17 17.42
N ILE A 79 11.23 6.05 16.49
CA ILE A 79 10.34 7.00 15.83
C ILE A 79 9.21 6.27 15.10
N LEU A 80 9.54 5.25 14.30
CA LEU A 80 8.54 4.50 13.55
C LEU A 80 7.58 3.71 14.46
N ARG A 81 8.08 3.16 15.56
CA ARG A 81 7.23 2.51 16.58
C ARG A 81 6.29 3.52 17.25
N ARG A 82 6.78 4.71 17.60
CA ARG A 82 5.94 5.76 18.18
C ARG A 82 4.88 6.22 17.19
N LEU A 83 5.24 6.46 15.93
CA LEU A 83 4.26 6.82 14.89
C LEU A 83 3.20 5.73 14.70
N HIS A 84 3.61 4.46 14.76
CA HIS A 84 2.70 3.33 14.64
C HIS A 84 1.75 3.20 15.85
N ALA A 85 2.26 3.42 17.06
CA ALA A 85 1.50 3.29 18.30
C ALA A 85 0.59 4.51 18.56
N GLU A 86 1.05 5.69 18.21
CA GLU A 86 0.44 6.99 18.52
C GLU A 86 0.29 7.85 17.26
N PRO A 87 -0.55 7.45 16.29
CA PRO A 87 -0.67 8.20 15.04
C PRO A 87 -1.21 9.63 15.20
N GLY A 88 -1.82 9.97 16.34
CA GLY A 88 -2.20 11.35 16.69
C GLY A 88 -1.02 12.27 16.94
N ALA A 89 0.12 11.71 17.34
CA ALA A 89 1.37 12.44 17.52
C ALA A 89 2.17 12.58 16.21
N ALA A 90 1.60 12.28 15.04
CA ALA A 90 2.34 12.20 13.79
C ALA A 90 3.13 13.47 13.43
N ALA A 91 2.62 14.66 13.78
CA ALA A 91 3.33 15.92 13.56
C ALA A 91 4.58 16.04 14.45
N GLU A 92 4.45 15.74 15.75
CA GLU A 92 5.55 15.75 16.71
C GLU A 92 6.61 14.71 16.34
N VAL A 93 6.16 13.51 15.98
CA VAL A 93 7.07 12.42 15.57
C VAL A 93 7.80 12.75 14.26
N ALA A 94 7.16 13.49 13.34
CA ALA A 94 7.83 13.99 12.15
C ALA A 94 8.90 15.07 12.47
N GLU A 95 8.66 15.91 13.49
CA GLU A 95 9.66 16.86 13.96
C GLU A 95 10.85 16.16 14.61
N ASP A 96 10.59 15.17 15.47
CA ASP A 96 11.64 14.35 16.10
C ASP A 96 12.48 13.63 15.04
N PHE A 97 11.85 13.15 13.96
CA PHE A 97 12.57 12.56 12.82
C PHE A 97 13.48 13.58 12.15
N ARG A 98 12.97 14.79 11.87
CA ARG A 98 13.72 15.85 11.20
C ARG A 98 14.91 16.33 12.03
N GLN A 99 14.77 16.40 13.35
CA GLN A 99 15.83 16.89 14.24
C GLN A 99 16.82 15.79 14.62
N GLY A 100 16.34 14.57 14.85
CA GLY A 100 17.16 13.49 15.42
C GLY A 100 17.74 12.52 14.39
N VAL A 101 16.99 12.15 13.36
CA VAL A 101 17.37 11.07 12.43
C VAL A 101 17.80 11.62 11.07
N TRP A 102 17.06 12.58 10.52
CA TRP A 102 17.31 13.12 9.20
C TRP A 102 18.72 13.71 9.00
N PRO A 103 19.33 14.44 9.94
CA PRO A 103 20.64 15.08 9.70
C PRO A 103 21.76 14.08 9.40
N ALA A 104 21.66 12.86 9.93
CA ALA A 104 22.61 11.78 9.64
C ALA A 104 22.38 11.15 8.25
N LEU A 105 21.14 11.18 7.75
CA LEU A 105 20.74 10.53 6.50
C LEU A 105 20.77 11.46 5.30
N GLU A 106 20.68 12.77 5.53
CA GLU A 106 20.41 13.77 4.49
C GLU A 106 21.38 13.69 3.32
N LYS A 107 22.66 13.40 3.58
CA LYS A 107 23.71 13.33 2.56
C LYS A 107 23.80 11.97 1.87
N GLU A 108 23.21 10.94 2.45
CA GLU A 108 23.32 9.55 1.99
C GLU A 108 22.10 9.11 1.19
N VAL A 109 20.93 9.71 1.46
CA VAL A 109 19.65 9.29 0.90
C VAL A 109 19.25 10.15 -0.29
N ASP A 110 19.01 9.50 -1.42
CA ASP A 110 18.54 10.13 -2.65
C ASP A 110 17.03 10.19 -2.73
N VAL A 111 16.35 9.12 -2.27
CA VAL A 111 14.90 8.94 -2.37
C VAL A 111 14.34 8.43 -1.05
N LEU A 112 13.25 9.05 -0.60
CA LEU A 112 12.49 8.64 0.57
C LEU A 112 11.33 7.73 0.13
N VAL A 113 11.18 6.57 0.76
CA VAL A 113 10.15 5.60 0.41
C VAL A 113 9.22 5.41 1.61
N CYS A 114 7.93 5.66 1.39
CA CYS A 114 6.87 5.34 2.33
C CYS A 114 5.86 4.40 1.68
N SER A 115 5.35 3.43 2.43
CA SER A 115 4.37 2.47 1.92
C SER A 115 3.15 2.36 2.82
N VAL A 116 3.30 1.70 3.98
CA VAL A 116 2.18 1.36 4.85
C VAL A 116 2.47 1.74 6.31
N PRO A 117 1.56 2.48 6.95
CA PRO A 117 0.47 3.26 6.37
C PRO A 117 0.95 4.54 5.66
N ALA A 118 0.11 5.11 4.79
CA ALA A 118 0.45 6.33 4.04
C ALA A 118 0.82 7.52 4.95
N ILE A 119 0.28 7.59 6.17
CA ILE A 119 0.63 8.60 7.17
C ILE A 119 2.14 8.63 7.50
N PHE A 120 2.88 7.54 7.23
CA PHE A 120 4.35 7.53 7.38
C PHE A 120 5.05 8.47 6.41
N CYS A 121 4.44 8.80 5.27
CA CYS A 121 4.97 9.80 4.35
C CYS A 121 5.06 11.20 5.00
N ARG A 122 4.32 11.45 6.10
CA ARG A 122 4.38 12.71 6.85
C ARG A 122 5.77 13.00 7.42
N LEU A 123 6.54 11.95 7.75
CA LEU A 123 7.93 12.08 8.23
C LEU A 123 8.82 12.82 7.23
N TYR A 124 8.45 12.82 5.95
CA TYR A 124 9.25 13.32 4.85
C TYR A 124 8.86 14.72 4.37
N LEU A 125 7.81 15.30 4.97
CA LEU A 125 7.37 16.66 4.68
C LEU A 125 8.49 17.66 4.94
N GLY A 126 8.80 18.46 3.93
CA GLY A 126 9.78 19.54 4.01
C GLY A 126 11.24 19.10 3.96
N LEU A 127 11.55 17.80 3.81
CA LEU A 127 12.94 17.32 3.75
C LEU A 127 13.63 17.56 2.40
N GLY A 128 12.91 18.08 1.41
CA GLY A 128 13.49 18.47 0.11
C GLY A 128 13.90 17.31 -0.80
N ARG A 129 13.67 16.05 -0.40
CA ARG A 129 13.95 14.86 -1.22
C ARG A 129 12.72 14.35 -1.95
N PRO A 130 12.89 13.74 -3.15
CA PRO A 130 11.83 13.00 -3.82
C PRO A 130 11.26 11.88 -2.93
N ILE A 131 9.95 11.74 -2.96
CA ILE A 131 9.23 10.67 -2.26
C ILE A 131 8.66 9.68 -3.27
N LEU A 132 8.92 8.39 -3.03
CA LEU A 132 8.22 7.28 -3.66
C LEU A 132 7.20 6.70 -2.68
N GLY A 133 5.92 6.96 -2.92
CA GLY A 133 4.82 6.40 -2.15
C GLY A 133 4.24 5.15 -2.81
N TYR A 134 4.39 3.98 -2.18
CA TYR A 134 3.77 2.73 -2.65
C TYR A 134 2.63 2.28 -1.73
N LEU A 135 1.42 2.67 -2.09
CA LEU A 135 0.26 2.64 -1.21
C LEU A 135 -0.44 1.28 -1.28
N ALA A 136 -0.36 0.51 -0.19
CA ALA A 136 -1.06 -0.78 -0.05
C ALA A 136 -2.21 -0.75 0.98
N LEU A 137 -2.42 0.38 1.65
CA LEU A 137 -3.61 0.68 2.45
C LEU A 137 -4.17 2.05 2.02
N PRO A 138 -5.46 2.35 2.30
CA PRO A 138 -6.01 3.65 1.99
C PRO A 138 -5.25 4.77 2.71
N PRO A 139 -5.18 5.97 2.11
CA PRO A 139 -4.36 7.02 2.69
C PRO A 139 -4.83 7.50 4.07
N LEU A 140 -6.11 7.30 4.40
CA LEU A 140 -6.67 7.61 5.72
C LEU A 140 -6.43 6.50 6.77
N HIS A 141 -5.80 5.38 6.41
CA HIS A 141 -5.54 4.31 7.37
C HIS A 141 -4.54 4.77 8.44
N GLY A 142 -4.92 4.58 9.70
CA GLY A 142 -4.10 4.99 10.84
C GLY A 142 -4.13 6.50 11.10
N VAL A 143 -5.00 7.27 10.44
CA VAL A 143 -5.15 8.70 10.71
C VAL A 143 -6.28 8.90 11.73
N PRO A 144 -6.03 9.54 12.89
CA PRO A 144 -7.09 9.79 13.86
C PRO A 144 -8.17 10.71 13.30
N HIS A 145 -9.41 10.52 13.75
CA HIS A 145 -10.54 11.35 13.35
C HIS A 145 -10.41 12.80 13.86
N GLY A 146 -11.16 13.71 13.24
CA GLY A 146 -11.20 15.12 13.60
C GLY A 146 -10.11 15.93 12.89
N LEU A 147 -9.56 16.94 13.58
CA LEU A 147 -8.60 17.89 13.00
C LEU A 147 -7.33 17.22 12.41
N ALA A 148 -6.92 16.08 12.97
CA ALA A 148 -5.79 15.31 12.43
C ALA A 148 -6.05 14.80 11.00
N GLN A 149 -7.30 14.49 10.67
CA GLN A 149 -7.70 14.02 9.35
C GLN A 149 -7.70 15.14 8.32
N GLU A 150 -8.16 16.34 8.68
CA GLU A 150 -8.16 17.52 7.80
C GLU A 150 -6.73 18.01 7.53
N ALA A 151 -5.88 18.04 8.56
CA ALA A 151 -4.47 18.36 8.40
C ALA A 151 -3.78 17.35 7.47
N TRP A 152 -3.98 16.05 7.72
CA TRP A 152 -3.41 15.01 6.87
C TRP A 152 -3.93 15.08 5.44
N TYR A 153 -5.19 15.43 5.24
CA TYR A 153 -5.76 15.63 3.91
C TYR A 153 -4.95 16.64 3.09
N SER A 154 -4.73 17.81 3.69
CA SER A 154 -4.02 18.92 3.05
C SER A 154 -2.55 18.57 2.81
N GLU A 155 -1.91 17.90 3.76
CA GLU A 155 -0.53 17.44 3.65
C GLU A 155 -0.35 16.37 2.56
N PHE A 156 -1.25 15.39 2.50
CA PHE A 156 -1.19 14.34 1.49
C PHE A 156 -1.44 14.91 0.09
N GLN A 157 -2.35 15.86 -0.05
CA GLN A 157 -2.54 16.59 -1.31
C GLN A 157 -1.28 17.36 -1.71
N ALA A 158 -0.61 18.05 -0.77
CA ALA A 158 0.64 18.76 -1.05
C ALA A 158 1.74 17.79 -1.49
N LEU A 159 1.89 16.66 -0.80
CA LEU A 159 2.84 15.60 -1.18
C LEU A 159 2.57 15.06 -2.59
N ARG A 160 1.30 14.80 -2.93
CA ARG A 160 0.90 14.26 -4.23
C ARG A 160 1.02 15.26 -5.37
N SER A 161 0.91 16.55 -5.07
CA SER A 161 0.96 17.63 -6.05
C SER A 161 2.39 18.12 -6.32
N ASP A 162 3.35 17.80 -5.45
CA ASP A 162 4.76 18.05 -5.69
C ASP A 162 5.29 17.16 -6.82
N GLY A 163 5.73 17.77 -7.92
CA GLY A 163 6.20 17.08 -9.13
C GLY A 163 7.46 16.22 -8.94
N ARG A 164 8.15 16.33 -7.80
CA ARG A 164 9.26 15.44 -7.44
C ARG A 164 8.79 14.09 -6.92
N ASN A 165 7.56 14.01 -6.43
CA ASN A 165 7.05 12.83 -5.74
C ASN A 165 6.30 11.93 -6.71
N THR A 166 6.57 10.63 -6.62
CA THR A 166 5.88 9.60 -7.39
C THR A 166 5.08 8.73 -6.45
N PHE A 167 3.82 8.48 -6.80
CA PHE A 167 2.97 7.58 -6.04
C PHE A 167 2.40 6.50 -6.95
N ALA A 168 2.33 5.29 -6.43
CA ALA A 168 1.68 4.15 -7.04
C ALA A 168 0.81 3.44 -5.99
N SER A 169 -0.19 2.72 -6.46
CA SER A 169 -1.05 1.90 -5.60
C SER A 169 -0.86 0.43 -5.89
N PHE A 170 -0.99 -0.39 -4.85
CA PHE A 170 -0.95 -1.84 -4.97
C PHE A 170 -2.14 -2.41 -5.76
N ASN A 171 -3.27 -1.72 -5.81
CA ASN A 171 -4.46 -2.19 -6.54
C ASN A 171 -5.35 -1.04 -7.03
N THR A 172 -6.25 -1.35 -7.98
CA THR A 172 -7.16 -0.38 -8.58
C THR A 172 -8.11 0.26 -7.58
N HIS A 173 -8.54 -0.48 -6.56
CA HIS A 173 -9.41 0.04 -5.53
C HIS A 173 -8.75 1.17 -4.74
N LEU A 174 -7.48 1.01 -4.36
CA LEU A 174 -6.71 2.04 -3.68
C LEU A 174 -6.45 3.25 -4.59
N SER A 175 -6.18 3.04 -5.87
CA SER A 175 -6.13 4.14 -6.83
C SER A 175 -7.45 4.92 -6.89
N ALA A 176 -8.58 4.21 -6.96
CA ALA A 176 -9.90 4.84 -7.00
C ALA A 176 -10.24 5.54 -5.68
N SER A 177 -9.83 4.99 -4.53
CA SER A 177 -10.07 5.62 -3.23
C SER A 177 -9.29 6.92 -3.07
N ILE A 178 -8.12 7.08 -3.69
CA ILE A 178 -7.41 8.36 -3.71
C ILE A 178 -8.22 9.43 -4.45
N VAL A 179 -8.79 9.10 -5.61
CA VAL A 179 -9.65 10.01 -6.37
C VAL A 179 -10.87 10.39 -5.56
N TRP A 180 -11.56 9.39 -5.00
CA TRP A 180 -12.80 9.62 -4.25
C TRP A 180 -12.57 10.38 -2.93
N GLN A 181 -11.53 10.01 -2.17
CA GLN A 181 -11.27 10.64 -0.87
C GLN A 181 -10.65 12.02 -1.04
N PHE A 182 -9.68 12.21 -1.94
CA PHE A 182 -8.83 13.41 -2.01
C PHE A 182 -9.08 14.31 -3.22
N GLY A 183 -9.95 13.90 -4.16
CA GLY A 183 -10.17 14.64 -5.40
C GLY A 183 -8.91 14.72 -6.29
N LEU A 184 -7.92 13.87 -6.06
CA LEU A 184 -6.64 13.87 -6.78
C LEU A 184 -6.69 12.95 -8.00
N PRO A 185 -5.87 13.17 -9.03
CA PRO A 185 -5.71 12.22 -10.12
C PRO A 185 -5.32 10.83 -9.60
N SER A 186 -5.88 9.81 -10.23
CA SER A 186 -5.57 8.39 -9.96
C SER A 186 -4.07 8.15 -10.06
N VAL A 187 -3.56 7.27 -9.21
CA VAL A 187 -2.16 6.82 -9.27
C VAL A 187 -2.06 5.55 -10.10
N PRO A 188 -0.93 5.31 -10.79
CA PRO A 188 -0.71 4.02 -11.45
C PRO A 188 -0.87 2.85 -10.47
N VAL A 189 -1.41 1.76 -10.98
CA VAL A 189 -1.57 0.51 -10.24
C VAL A 189 -0.41 -0.40 -10.61
N VAL A 190 0.46 -0.70 -9.63
CA VAL A 190 1.63 -1.56 -9.81
C VAL A 190 1.42 -2.81 -8.97
N ARG A 191 1.48 -3.98 -9.62
CA ARG A 191 1.12 -5.29 -9.02
C ARG A 191 2.22 -6.32 -9.23
N LEU A 192 3.31 -6.19 -8.49
CA LEU A 192 4.50 -7.02 -8.68
C LEU A 192 4.19 -8.52 -8.56
N PHE A 193 3.43 -8.93 -7.53
CA PHE A 193 2.99 -10.33 -7.40
C PHE A 193 1.83 -10.71 -8.33
N GLY A 194 0.98 -9.74 -8.70
CA GLY A 194 -0.13 -9.97 -9.61
C GLY A 194 0.32 -10.34 -11.03
N TRP A 195 1.46 -9.81 -11.48
CA TRP A 195 2.02 -10.14 -12.79
C TRP A 195 2.49 -11.59 -12.90
N HIS A 196 3.12 -12.14 -11.85
CA HIS A 196 3.58 -13.52 -11.86
C HIS A 196 2.46 -14.54 -11.67
N THR A 197 1.38 -14.16 -10.99
CA THR A 197 0.27 -15.08 -10.66
C THR A 197 -0.90 -15.00 -11.64
N GLN A 198 -0.92 -13.99 -12.52
CA GLN A 198 -2.10 -13.60 -13.33
C GLN A 198 -3.37 -13.41 -12.48
N ALA A 199 -3.26 -13.31 -11.15
CA ALA A 199 -4.39 -13.03 -10.30
C ALA A 199 -4.85 -11.59 -10.58
N TYR A 200 -6.15 -11.36 -10.76
CA TYR A 200 -6.72 -10.02 -10.89
C TYR A 200 -7.59 -9.72 -9.65
N HIS A 201 -7.23 -8.68 -8.90
CA HIS A 201 -8.04 -8.15 -7.78
C HIS A 201 -8.95 -7.02 -8.25
N ILE A 202 -9.58 -7.20 -9.42
CA ILE A 202 -10.45 -6.22 -10.06
C ILE A 202 -11.67 -6.98 -10.55
N PRO A 203 -12.89 -6.41 -10.46
CA PRO A 203 -14.03 -6.90 -11.21
C PRO A 203 -13.63 -7.18 -12.66
N SER A 204 -13.61 -8.46 -13.00
CA SER A 204 -13.35 -8.98 -14.34
C SER A 204 -14.64 -9.08 -15.16
N ARG A 205 -15.79 -9.01 -14.48
CA ARG A 205 -17.14 -9.05 -15.07
C ARG A 205 -17.92 -7.78 -14.69
N PRO A 206 -18.84 -7.32 -15.55
CA PRO A 206 -19.70 -6.16 -15.27
C PRO A 206 -20.56 -6.30 -14.00
N THR A 207 -20.80 -7.52 -13.55
CA THR A 207 -21.60 -7.85 -12.36
C THR A 207 -20.75 -7.97 -11.08
N GLU A 208 -19.44 -7.83 -11.17
CA GLU A 208 -18.55 -7.92 -10.02
C GLU A 208 -18.38 -6.53 -9.40
N VAL A 209 -18.50 -6.43 -8.08
CA VAL A 209 -18.29 -5.20 -7.32
C VAL A 209 -17.17 -5.45 -6.34
N LEU A 210 -16.20 -4.54 -6.29
CA LEU A 210 -15.12 -4.62 -5.32
C LEU A 210 -15.54 -3.90 -4.03
N VAL A 211 -15.64 -4.66 -2.95
CA VAL A 211 -15.96 -4.14 -1.62
C VAL A 211 -14.69 -4.14 -0.77
N ALA A 212 -14.35 -3.00 -0.18
CA ALA A 212 -13.22 -2.90 0.73
C ALA A 212 -13.59 -3.54 2.08
N ARG A 213 -12.79 -4.52 2.55
CA ARG A 213 -12.93 -5.04 3.92
C ARG A 213 -11.59 -5.22 4.64
N HIS A 214 -11.62 -4.73 5.87
CA HIS A 214 -10.85 -5.10 7.07
C HIS A 214 -9.54 -4.38 7.42
N GLY A 215 -9.43 -4.11 8.73
CA GLY A 215 -8.28 -3.52 9.43
C GLY A 215 -8.48 -2.06 9.83
N LYS A 216 -9.31 -1.78 10.84
CA LYS A 216 -9.39 -0.52 11.62
C LYS A 216 -9.80 0.80 10.94
N ALA A 217 -9.83 0.94 9.61
CA ALA A 217 -10.20 2.23 8.96
C ALA A 217 -11.21 2.13 7.79
N GLN A 218 -11.75 0.95 7.49
CA GLN A 218 -12.56 0.71 6.28
C GLN A 218 -13.89 0.00 6.53
N ALA A 219 -14.31 -0.17 7.79
CA ALA A 219 -15.57 -0.81 8.14
C ALA A 219 -16.81 -0.06 7.60
N LEU A 220 -16.67 1.18 7.12
CA LEU A 220 -17.78 1.98 6.63
C LEU A 220 -18.36 1.48 5.30
N GLN A 221 -17.57 0.95 4.36
CA GLN A 221 -18.11 0.62 3.03
C GLN A 221 -18.98 -0.65 3.05
N GLU A 222 -18.54 -1.70 3.73
CA GLU A 222 -19.35 -2.90 3.94
C GLU A 222 -20.60 -2.56 4.77
N CYS A 223 -20.47 -1.82 5.89
CA CYS A 223 -21.63 -1.43 6.69
C CYS A 223 -22.60 -0.53 5.92
N LEU A 224 -22.12 0.43 5.11
CA LEU A 224 -22.97 1.28 4.28
C LEU A 224 -23.66 0.47 3.18
N LEU A 225 -22.97 -0.46 2.54
CA LEU A 225 -23.55 -1.33 1.51
C LEU A 225 -24.55 -2.33 2.12
N GLU A 226 -24.25 -2.87 3.30
CA GLU A 226 -25.15 -3.75 4.05
C GLU A 226 -26.42 -2.98 4.46
N ARG A 227 -26.27 -1.76 5.01
CA ARG A 227 -27.42 -0.90 5.34
C ARG A 227 -28.22 -0.47 4.12
N PHE A 228 -27.55 -0.16 3.00
CA PHE A 228 -28.23 0.16 1.74
C PHE A 228 -29.00 -1.05 1.21
N ALA A 229 -28.40 -2.24 1.23
CA ALA A 229 -29.04 -3.46 0.78
C ALA A 229 -30.22 -3.88 1.68
N GLU A 230 -30.08 -3.76 3.01
CA GLU A 230 -31.17 -3.92 3.97
C GLU A 230 -32.32 -2.94 3.70
N ALA A 231 -32.02 -1.67 3.43
CA ALA A 231 -33.03 -0.66 3.14
C ALA A 231 -33.69 -0.86 1.76
N ALA A 232 -32.95 -1.40 0.79
CA ALA A 232 -33.40 -1.62 -0.59
C ALA A 232 -33.91 -3.06 -0.82
N GLU A 233 -34.28 -3.78 0.25
CA GLU A 233 -34.52 -5.24 0.35
C GLU A 233 -35.33 -5.87 -0.80
N THR A 234 -36.20 -5.08 -1.44
CA THR A 234 -37.10 -5.51 -2.54
C THR A 234 -36.61 -5.18 -3.95
N THR A 235 -35.55 -4.37 -4.09
CA THR A 235 -35.08 -3.81 -5.36
C THR A 235 -33.58 -3.99 -5.63
N PHE A 236 -32.80 -4.31 -4.61
CA PHE A 236 -31.35 -4.48 -4.75
C PHE A 236 -30.91 -5.81 -4.13
N PRO A 237 -30.72 -6.86 -4.94
CA PRO A 237 -30.43 -8.19 -4.42
C PRO A 237 -28.95 -8.31 -4.07
N LEU A 238 -28.46 -7.62 -3.03
CA LEU A 238 -27.07 -7.73 -2.55
C LEU A 238 -27.01 -8.16 -1.09
N ARG A 239 -26.21 -9.20 -0.77
CA ARG A 239 -26.14 -9.78 0.59
C ARG A 239 -24.70 -10.10 0.86
N PHE A 240 -24.29 -9.85 2.09
CA PHE A 240 -22.99 -10.27 2.58
C PHE A 240 -23.14 -11.59 3.33
N ILE A 241 -22.54 -12.66 2.83
CA ILE A 241 -22.49 -13.97 3.50
C ILE A 241 -21.07 -14.26 3.97
N GLN A 242 -20.85 -15.17 4.91
CA GLN A 242 -19.47 -15.52 5.25
C GLN A 242 -18.82 -16.23 4.07
N PHE A 243 -17.53 -15.94 3.81
CA PHE A 243 -16.83 -16.57 2.70
C PHE A 243 -16.78 -18.09 2.87
N THR A 244 -16.79 -18.58 4.11
CA THR A 244 -16.94 -20.01 4.43
C THR A 244 -18.24 -20.61 3.94
N ASP A 245 -19.32 -19.82 3.85
CA ASP A 245 -20.63 -20.29 3.40
C ASP A 245 -20.68 -20.50 1.87
N LEU A 246 -19.70 -19.94 1.14
CA LEU A 246 -19.48 -20.21 -0.30
C LEU A 246 -18.63 -21.45 -0.56
N LEU A 247 -17.93 -21.97 0.45
CA LEU A 247 -17.09 -23.13 0.30
C LEU A 247 -17.96 -24.36 0.49
N ASP A 248 -18.24 -25.05 -0.61
CA ASP A 248 -19.03 -26.27 -0.62
C ASP A 248 -18.33 -27.32 0.27
N GLY A 249 -18.90 -27.58 1.45
CA GLY A 249 -18.29 -28.38 2.51
C GLY A 249 -18.00 -29.82 2.08
N ASP A 250 -18.71 -30.30 1.06
CA ASP A 250 -18.62 -31.67 0.54
C ASP A 250 -17.69 -31.82 -0.67
N ALA A 251 -17.36 -30.72 -1.39
CA ALA A 251 -16.57 -30.77 -2.62
C ALA A 251 -15.09 -30.43 -2.43
N THR A 252 -14.71 -29.86 -1.28
CA THR A 252 -13.34 -29.39 -1.02
C THR A 252 -12.70 -30.25 0.05
N PRO A 253 -11.53 -30.90 -0.17
CA PRO A 253 -10.87 -31.72 0.86
C PRO A 253 -10.53 -30.88 2.10
N SER A 254 -11.46 -30.90 3.06
CA SER A 254 -11.55 -30.03 4.23
C SER A 254 -10.28 -30.02 5.10
N ASN A 255 -9.51 -31.11 5.07
CA ASN A 255 -8.34 -31.25 5.92
C ASN A 255 -7.10 -30.46 5.44
N ARG A 256 -6.96 -30.17 4.14
CA ARG A 256 -5.82 -29.38 3.62
C ARG A 256 -6.07 -27.87 3.62
N TYR A 257 -7.30 -27.44 3.34
CA TYR A 257 -7.63 -26.02 3.34
C TYR A 257 -7.73 -25.45 4.76
N ASN A 258 -8.40 -26.15 5.69
CA ASN A 258 -8.68 -25.65 7.05
C ASN A 258 -7.42 -25.29 7.87
N SER A 259 -6.29 -25.94 7.61
CA SER A 259 -5.03 -25.69 8.33
C SER A 259 -4.18 -24.57 7.73
N SER A 260 -4.49 -24.14 6.49
CA SER A 260 -3.73 -23.09 5.81
C SER A 260 -3.95 -21.71 6.46
N ILE A 261 -2.89 -20.88 6.47
CA ILE A 261 -2.99 -19.48 6.88
C ILE A 261 -4.03 -18.77 6.02
N SER A 262 -4.06 -19.04 4.71
CA SER A 262 -5.05 -18.48 3.79
C SER A 262 -6.49 -18.77 4.23
N PHE A 263 -6.83 -19.99 4.63
CA PHE A 263 -8.19 -20.33 5.07
C PHE A 263 -8.57 -19.73 6.43
N ARG A 264 -7.65 -19.75 7.41
CA ARG A 264 -7.86 -19.06 8.70
C ARG A 264 -8.01 -17.55 8.53
N LEU A 265 -7.41 -17.00 7.47
CA LEU A 265 -7.70 -15.65 7.05
C LEU A 265 -9.10 -15.60 6.42
N LEU A 266 -9.46 -16.50 5.49
CA LEU A 266 -10.78 -16.56 4.81
C LEU A 266 -12.00 -16.53 5.76
N THR A 267 -11.90 -17.13 6.96
CA THR A 267 -12.97 -17.05 7.99
C THR A 267 -13.23 -15.63 8.51
N SER A 268 -12.32 -14.70 8.26
CA SER A 268 -12.47 -13.27 8.59
C SER A 268 -13.11 -12.47 7.45
N PHE A 269 -13.42 -13.09 6.30
CA PHE A 269 -13.96 -12.43 5.12
C PHE A 269 -15.43 -12.81 4.89
N ARG A 270 -16.20 -11.84 4.41
CA ARG A 270 -17.55 -12.04 3.87
C ARG A 270 -17.52 -11.82 2.36
N ALA A 271 -18.36 -12.55 1.63
CA ALA A 271 -18.57 -12.36 0.20
C ALA A 271 -19.87 -11.60 -0.04
N ALA A 272 -19.84 -10.68 -1.01
CA ALA A 272 -21.04 -10.05 -1.53
C ALA A 272 -21.63 -10.94 -2.64
N VAL A 273 -22.89 -11.33 -2.51
CA VAL A 273 -23.59 -12.20 -3.46
C VAL A 273 -24.81 -11.49 -4.00
N PHE A 274 -25.01 -11.59 -5.31
CA PHE A 274 -26.26 -11.23 -5.95
C PHE A 274 -27.17 -12.47 -6.03
N TRP A 275 -28.47 -12.33 -5.72
CA TRP A 275 -29.47 -13.41 -5.83
C TRP A 275 -30.61 -13.08 -6.79
#